data_AF-A0A3B8RBK3-F1
#
_entry.id   AF-A0A3B8RBK3-F1
#
_cell.length_a   1.000
_cell.length_b   1.000
_cell.length_c   1.000
_cell.angle_alpha   90.00
_cell.angle_beta   90.00
_cell.angle_gamma   90.00
#
_symmetry.space_group_name_H-M   'P 1'
#
loop_
_entity.id
_entity.type
_entity.pdbx_description
1 polymer ?
#
loop_
_entity_poly.entity_id
_entity_poly.type
_entity_poly.pdbx_seq_one_letter_code
_entity_poly.pdbx_strand_id
1 'polypeptide(L)'
;MNASVLISEVGPRDGLQSVKAFMPTIDKIAWITALHAAGVQEIEVSSFVPARLLPQLADATEVVQHALKLPGLTVMALVPNLKGAQAAIAAGVHKLTIPVSASQAH
;
A
#
# COMPACT_ATOMS: atom_id res chain seq x y z
N MET A 1 -28.02 17.09 1.87
CA MET A 1 -27.25 16.33 0.86
C MET A 1 -26.46 15.28 1.61
N ASN A 2 -26.68 13.99 1.33
CA ASN A 2 -25.81 12.93 1.86
C ASN A 2 -24.72 12.68 0.82
N ALA A 3 -23.56 13.31 1.00
CA ALA A 3 -22.40 13.03 0.17
C ALA A 3 -21.78 11.71 0.63
N SER A 4 -21.54 10.80 -0.31
CA SER A 4 -20.74 9.59 -0.04
C SER A 4 -19.27 9.98 0.04
N VAL A 5 -18.58 9.59 1.11
CA VAL A 5 -17.14 9.83 1.31
C VAL A 5 -16.42 8.50 1.26
N LEU A 6 -15.38 8.40 0.43
CA LEU A 6 -14.45 7.28 0.42
C LEU A 6 -13.23 7.62 1.27
N ILE A 7 -12.94 6.79 2.26
CA ILE A 7 -11.69 6.87 3.05
C ILE A 7 -10.67 5.95 2.37
N SER A 8 -9.54 6.54 1.97
CA SER A 8 -8.38 5.83 1.43
C SER A 8 -7.31 5.74 2.52
N GLU A 9 -7.13 4.56 3.10
CA GLU A 9 -6.21 4.36 4.22
C GLU A 9 -4.79 4.12 3.71
N VAL A 10 -3.83 4.90 4.21
CA VAL A 10 -2.44 4.91 3.72
C VAL A 10 -1.43 4.49 4.79
N GLY A 11 -1.85 4.26 6.02
CA GLY A 11 -1.02 3.84 7.15
C GLY A 11 -0.09 2.65 6.84
N PRO A 12 -0.57 1.57 6.19
CA PRO A 12 0.28 0.44 5.81
C PRO A 12 1.41 0.78 4.83
N ARG A 13 1.30 1.85 4.03
CA ARG A 13 2.36 2.34 3.13
C ARG A 13 3.04 3.58 3.70
N ASP A 14 2.34 4.71 3.74
CA ASP A 14 2.85 6.03 4.13
C ASP A 14 3.19 6.10 5.63
N GLY A 15 2.39 5.45 6.47
CA GLY A 15 2.70 5.36 7.90
C GLY A 15 4.00 4.57 8.12
N LEU A 16 4.07 3.36 7.59
CA LEU A 16 5.23 2.48 7.77
C LEU A 16 6.52 3.00 7.11
N GLN A 17 6.43 3.77 6.01
CA GLN A 17 7.62 4.35 5.38
C GLN A 17 8.39 5.30 6.32
N SER A 18 7.67 5.94 7.27
CA SER A 18 8.23 6.89 8.23
C SER A 18 8.80 6.22 9.48
N VAL A 19 8.60 4.92 9.66
CA VAL A 19 9.06 4.15 10.81
C VAL A 19 10.44 3.54 10.51
N LYS A 20 11.41 3.72 11.41
CA LYS A 20 12.76 3.17 11.20
C LYS A 20 12.81 1.64 11.24
N ALA A 21 11.99 1.04 12.10
CA ALA A 21 11.94 -0.41 12.27
C ALA A 21 11.11 -1.09 11.18
N PHE A 22 11.52 -2.30 10.80
CA PHE A 22 10.68 -3.18 10.01
C PHE A 22 9.59 -3.79 10.89
N MET A 23 8.33 -3.54 10.55
CA MET A 23 7.20 -4.27 11.13
C MET A 23 7.13 -5.67 10.49
N PRO A 24 7.08 -6.76 11.28
CA PRO A 24 6.93 -8.11 10.76
C PRO A 24 5.74 -8.24 9.80
N THR A 25 5.91 -9.03 8.73
CA THR A 25 4.89 -9.17 7.69
C THR A 25 3.55 -9.68 8.23
N ILE A 26 3.59 -10.59 9.22
CA ILE A 26 2.39 -11.09 9.89
C ILE A 26 1.61 -9.99 10.60
N ASP A 27 2.30 -9.00 11.18
CA ASP A 27 1.66 -7.88 11.88
C ASP A 27 1.04 -6.90 10.88
N LYS A 28 1.69 -6.66 9.73
CA LYS A 28 1.11 -5.90 8.62
C LYS A 28 -0.17 -6.56 8.10
N ILE A 29 -0.14 -7.87 7.91
CA ILE A 29 -1.28 -8.69 7.48
C ILE A 29 -2.44 -8.59 8.49
N ALA A 30 -2.13 -8.74 9.78
CA ALA A 30 -3.12 -8.61 10.84
C ALA A 30 -3.75 -7.20 10.86
N TRP A 31 -2.93 -6.16 10.69
CA TRP A 31 -3.40 -4.79 10.64
C TRP A 31 -4.30 -4.51 9.44
N ILE A 32 -3.91 -4.92 8.23
CA ILE A 32 -4.74 -4.75 7.01
C ILE A 32 -6.06 -5.50 7.13
N THR A 33 -6.04 -6.70 7.71
CA THR A 33 -7.27 -7.48 7.99
C THR A 33 -8.19 -6.74 8.95
N ALA A 34 -7.64 -6.14 10.01
CA ALA A 34 -8.40 -5.36 10.97
C ALA A 34 -9.00 -4.08 10.35
N LEU A 35 -8.25 -3.38 9.49
CA LEU A 35 -8.74 -2.22 8.74
C LEU A 35 -9.92 -2.59 7.83
N HIS A 36 -9.81 -3.68 7.08
CA HIS A 36 -10.91 -4.20 6.26
C HIS A 36 -12.13 -4.59 7.11
N ALA A 37 -11.92 -5.29 8.23
CA ALA A 37 -13.00 -5.65 9.15
C ALA A 37 -13.69 -4.43 9.77
N ALA A 38 -12.99 -3.30 9.92
CA ALA A 38 -13.55 -2.02 10.35
C ALA A 38 -14.36 -1.30 9.26
N GLY A 39 -14.42 -1.85 8.04
CA GLY A 39 -15.20 -1.30 6.92
C GLY A 39 -14.40 -0.41 5.97
N VAL A 40 -13.07 -0.36 6.08
CA VAL A 40 -12.25 0.37 5.11
C VAL A 40 -12.31 -0.34 3.75
N GLN A 41 -12.68 0.42 2.72
CA GLN A 41 -12.92 -0.11 1.36
C GLN A 41 -11.73 0.08 0.43
N GLU A 42 -10.77 0.93 0.80
CA GLU A 42 -9.59 1.23 0.00
C GLU A 42 -8.37 1.39 0.91
N ILE A 43 -7.32 0.61 0.63
CA ILE A 43 -6.08 0.62 1.40
C ILE A 43 -4.89 0.63 0.45
N GLU A 44 -3.98 1.57 0.66
CA GLU A 44 -2.65 1.54 0.06
C GLU A 44 -1.73 0.67 0.92
N VAL A 45 -1.62 -0.60 0.52
CA VAL A 45 -1.09 -1.66 1.39
C VAL A 45 0.42 -1.70 1.43
N SER A 46 1.10 -1.19 0.40
CA SER A 46 2.57 -1.21 0.32
C SER A 46 3.11 -0.34 -0.83
N SER A 47 4.42 -0.41 -1.09
CA SER A 47 5.10 0.24 -2.20
C SER A 47 6.11 -0.68 -2.87
N PHE A 48 6.18 -0.62 -4.20
CA PHE A 48 7.19 -1.31 -5.00
C PHE A 48 8.41 -0.41 -5.27
N VAL A 49 8.93 0.20 -4.21
CA VAL A 49 10.24 0.89 -4.17
C VAL A 49 11.34 -0.17 -3.95
N PRO A 50 12.57 0.02 -4.49
CA PRO A 50 13.66 -0.90 -4.19
C PRO A 50 13.87 -1.08 -2.67
N ALA A 51 13.87 -2.32 -2.19
CA ALA A 51 14.02 -2.64 -0.75
C ALA A 51 15.29 -2.05 -0.11
N ARG A 52 16.36 -1.82 -0.89
CA ARG A 52 17.57 -1.15 -0.37
C ARG A 52 17.29 0.30 0.08
N LEU A 53 16.31 0.96 -0.53
CA LEU A 53 15.94 2.35 -0.26
C LEU A 53 14.83 2.44 0.78
N LEU A 54 13.94 1.44 0.81
CA LEU A 54 12.81 1.39 1.73
C LEU A 54 12.60 -0.03 2.27
N PRO A 55 13.48 -0.48 3.20
CA PRO A 55 13.45 -1.86 3.72
C PRO A 55 12.15 -2.19 4.46
N GLN A 56 11.46 -1.18 4.99
CA GLN A 56 10.18 -1.31 5.68
C GLN A 56 9.10 -1.98 4.83
N LEU A 57 9.18 -1.84 3.50
CA LEU A 57 8.19 -2.34 2.54
C LEU A 57 8.76 -3.43 1.63
N ALA A 58 9.84 -4.11 2.04
CA ALA A 58 10.50 -5.15 1.24
C ALA A 58 9.61 -6.38 0.96
N ASP A 59 8.55 -6.56 1.75
CA ASP A 59 7.57 -7.65 1.71
C ASP A 59 6.29 -7.29 0.92
N ALA A 60 6.35 -6.27 0.06
CA ALA A 60 5.19 -5.73 -0.67
C ALA A 60 4.33 -6.79 -1.38
N THR A 61 4.94 -7.76 -2.07
CA THR A 61 4.20 -8.81 -2.78
C THR A 61 3.39 -9.69 -1.83
N GLU A 62 3.94 -10.08 -0.68
CA GLU A 62 3.24 -10.92 0.30
C GLU A 62 2.04 -10.18 0.90
N VAL A 63 2.25 -8.90 1.25
CA VAL A 63 1.20 -8.03 1.78
C VAL A 63 0.07 -7.82 0.78
N VAL A 64 0.40 -7.56 -0.50
CA VAL A 64 -0.59 -7.44 -1.58
C VAL A 64 -1.38 -8.74 -1.76
N GLN A 65 -0.69 -9.88 -1.82
CA GLN A 65 -1.34 -11.19 -2.03
C GLN A 65 -2.28 -11.58 -0.89
N HIS A 66 -2.00 -11.14 0.34
CA HIS A 66 -2.95 -11.25 1.45
C HIS A 66 -4.16 -10.33 1.23
N ALA A 67 -3.92 -9.04 0.97
CA ALA A 67 -4.98 -8.06 0.83
C ALA A 67 -5.97 -8.39 -0.32
N LEU A 68 -5.49 -8.99 -1.41
CA LEU A 68 -6.33 -9.44 -2.53
C LEU A 68 -7.34 -10.54 -2.16
N LYS A 69 -7.14 -11.23 -1.04
CA LYS A 69 -8.09 -12.22 -0.52
C LYS A 69 -9.26 -11.59 0.25
N LEU A 70 -9.18 -10.29 0.54
CA LEU A 70 -10.20 -9.56 1.29
C LEU A 70 -11.29 -9.05 0.34
N PRO A 71 -12.53 -9.59 0.40
CA PRO A 71 -13.56 -9.28 -0.58
C PRO A 71 -13.99 -7.81 -0.48
N GLY A 72 -14.16 -7.17 -1.64
CA GLY A 72 -14.58 -5.78 -1.75
C GLY A 72 -13.50 -4.74 -1.42
N LEU A 73 -12.29 -5.15 -1.07
CA LEU A 73 -11.18 -4.23 -0.82
C LEU A 73 -10.53 -3.76 -2.13
N THR A 74 -10.37 -2.45 -2.27
CA THR A 74 -9.49 -1.86 -3.29
C THR A 74 -8.06 -1.85 -2.77
N VAL A 75 -7.22 -2.73 -3.32
CA VAL A 75 -5.81 -2.87 -2.96
C VAL A 75 -4.96 -1.95 -3.84
N MET A 76 -4.29 -0.98 -3.21
CA MET A 76 -3.43 -0.02 -3.91
C MET A 76 -1.96 -0.19 -3.51
N ALA A 77 -1.05 0.19 -4.39
CA ALA A 77 0.36 0.29 -4.05
C ALA A 77 1.07 1.44 -4.77
N LEU A 78 2.05 2.03 -4.07
CA LEU A 78 2.89 3.09 -4.62
C LEU A 78 3.97 2.52 -5.54
N VAL A 79 4.08 3.11 -6.73
CA VAL A 79 5.06 2.72 -7.74
C VAL A 79 5.88 3.94 -8.20
N PRO A 80 7.18 4.01 -7.87
CA PRO A 80 8.00 5.19 -8.19
C PRO A 80 8.54 5.19 -9.62
N ASN A 81 8.44 4.06 -10.33
CA ASN A 81 9.00 3.88 -11.67
C ASN A 81 8.36 2.69 -12.40
N LEU A 82 8.72 2.51 -13.68
CA LEU A 82 8.21 1.44 -14.54
C LEU A 82 8.46 0.03 -13.97
N LYS A 83 9.65 -0.22 -13.40
CA LYS A 83 9.98 -1.54 -12.83
C LYS A 83 9.09 -1.86 -11.62
N GLY A 84 8.85 -0.87 -10.75
CA GLY A 84 7.92 -0.99 -9.64
C GLY A 84 6.48 -1.22 -10.12
N ALA A 85 6.05 -0.50 -11.15
CA ALA A 85 4.74 -0.70 -11.78
C ALA A 85 4.55 -2.11 -12.33
N GLN A 86 5.55 -2.63 -13.06
CA GLN A 86 5.53 -4.00 -13.58
C GLN A 86 5.43 -5.04 -12.45
N ALA A 87 6.20 -4.87 -11.37
CA ALA A 87 6.15 -5.75 -10.21
C ALA A 87 4.80 -5.68 -9.49
N ALA A 88 4.23 -4.49 -9.35
CA ALA A 88 2.93 -4.28 -8.72
C ALA A 88 1.80 -4.93 -9.54
N ILE A 89 1.80 -4.76 -10.86
CA ILE A 89 0.86 -5.42 -11.78
C ILE A 89 0.99 -6.93 -11.68
N ALA A 90 2.22 -7.47 -11.69
CA ALA A 90 2.46 -8.90 -11.52
C ALA A 90 1.97 -9.42 -10.16
N ALA A 91 2.01 -8.58 -9.12
CA ALA A 91 1.46 -8.89 -7.80
C ALA A 91 -0.07 -8.73 -7.72
N GLY A 92 -0.74 -8.22 -8.75
CA GLY A 92 -2.21 -8.16 -8.85
C GLY A 92 -2.87 -6.96 -8.19
N VAL A 93 -2.15 -5.87 -7.89
CA VAL A 93 -2.77 -4.68 -7.29
C VAL A 93 -3.89 -4.10 -8.17
N HIS A 94 -4.94 -3.56 -7.54
CA HIS A 94 -6.08 -2.96 -8.25
C HIS A 94 -5.78 -1.53 -8.73
N LYS A 95 -4.96 -0.78 -7.98
CA LYS A 95 -4.59 0.61 -8.32
C LYS A 95 -3.10 0.87 -8.09
N LEU A 96 -2.52 1.63 -9.01
CA LEU A 96 -1.15 2.13 -8.93
C LEU A 96 -1.17 3.61 -8.54
N THR A 97 -0.42 3.99 -7.52
CA THR A 97 -0.22 5.39 -7.14
C THR A 97 1.18 5.83 -7.53
N ILE A 98 1.25 6.98 -8.21
CA ILE A 98 2.51 7.58 -8.66
C ILE A 98 2.66 8.92 -7.94
N PRO A 99 3.65 9.09 -7.05
CA PRO A 99 3.87 10.36 -6.39
C PRO A 99 4.45 11.37 -7.40
N VAL A 100 3.91 12.58 -7.41
CA VAL A 100 4.44 13.71 -8.17
C VAL A 100 4.60 14.90 -7.25
N SER A 101 5.69 15.66 -7.43
CA SER A 101 5.92 16.90 -6.70
C SER A 101 5.54 18.11 -7.56
N ALA A 102 4.78 19.04 -6.99
CA ALA A 102 4.54 20.34 -7.62
C ALA A 102 5.72 21.32 -7.45
N SER A 103 6.66 21.01 -6.56
CA SER A 103 7.88 21.80 -6.33
C SER A 103 9.06 21.14 -7.02
N GLN A 104 9.83 21.92 -7.79
CA GLN A 104 11.05 21.45 -8.45
C GLN A 104 12.16 21.05 -7.47
N ALA A 105 12.18 21.62 -6.26
CA ALA A 105 13.25 21.41 -5.29
C ALA A 105 13.08 20.17 -4.40
N HIS A 106 11.93 19.49 -4.49
CA HIS A 106 11.59 18.33 -3.67
C HIS A 106 12.09 17.02 -4.28
#